data_AF-A0AAD1P505-F1
#
_entry.id   AF-A0AAD1P505-F1
#
_cell.length_a   1.000
_cell.length_b   1.000
_cell.length_c   1.000
_cell.angle_alpha   90.00
_cell.angle_beta   90.00
_cell.angle_gamma   90.00
#
_symmetry.space_group_name_H-M   'P 1'
#
loop_
_entity.id
_entity.type
_entity.pdbx_description
1 polymer ?
#
loop_
_entity_poly.entity_id
_entity_poly.type
_entity_poly.pdbx_seq_one_letter_code
_entity_poly.pdbx_strand_id
1 'polypeptide(L)'
;MKNIDHLMLYFFCGLVTILSCYVAYYTPISIFNSASHDDAHFISQSFSLLKGQWLGEYNNLTLIKGPIYSFFLVLVTITHIPLQIFQQALYCISVFLLMLTIKKKLNGFWLYYVILFALLTLNPVMTADRIIRDYLYTSLFIFFATSLSNINDATVKKNLGWVSLCGTSLFMFWYTREEGVWIAPLLLVPLFFFYKRKRKSNLFINYIFVVLIFSLLSLSVSLVNKITYGTYSIVDFKDKNFKSVISKLSNIKTNEQKPDHVPVSKSQRELAYSVSPDLYKLKEYLESNNPWKSFSCNVYQDVCGDYAGGWFMWAVRSATESKGFYSSPDSAEEFYKKINEEISTACDNGKISCKPNIISYLPPLPDHFIEKYLSTFIRGIRVIFLFDTMSFTSGFSTESYITSLHEVQEKLNIIERTPTKKETERFLISGWYINQYNPDSWVCIKTTKGCLSMPRNNSQDVANHFSMPEKTESRFVASGESSNNEFCADDNLNDCIKLEQIVNAGSYNLNKGIFYIDKVEKYGNNNTLSLKIRNSIYQVIKYVNLILLLTTVVLFIINPFIKKLAFNVDVLLIMTMATMLCLFRLAILALVDVTSFPGVEQLYLLPCYPLITFIVFLGSVFMLKRK
;
A
#
# COMPACT_ATOMS: atom_id res chain seq x y z
N MET A 1 -2.78 14.92 41.96
CA MET A 1 -1.83 14.29 41.01
C MET A 1 -2.55 13.62 39.84
N LYS A 2 -3.41 12.61 40.02
CA LYS A 2 -4.11 11.92 38.90
C LYS A 2 -4.86 12.85 37.92
N ASN A 3 -5.58 13.86 38.41
CA ASN A 3 -6.28 14.82 37.53
C ASN A 3 -5.31 15.67 36.69
N ILE A 4 -4.13 16.00 37.22
CA ILE A 4 -3.09 16.75 36.50
C ILE A 4 -2.49 15.85 35.42
N ASP A 5 -2.24 14.56 35.70
CA ASP A 5 -1.71 13.63 34.71
C ASP A 5 -2.65 13.42 33.51
N HIS A 6 -3.97 13.40 33.74
CA HIS A 6 -4.95 13.35 32.66
C HIS A 6 -5.00 14.65 31.87
N LEU A 7 -4.97 15.80 32.54
CA LEU A 7 -4.95 17.11 31.88
C LEU A 7 -3.71 17.26 30.99
N MET A 8 -2.52 16.90 31.48
CA MET A 8 -1.27 16.95 30.73
C MET A 8 -1.31 16.02 29.52
N LEU A 9 -1.78 14.77 29.71
CA LEU A 9 -1.96 13.83 28.60
C LEU A 9 -2.83 14.42 27.49
N TYR A 10 -3.99 14.97 27.83
CA TYR A 10 -4.92 15.53 26.87
C TYR A 10 -4.35 16.77 26.17
N PHE A 11 -3.72 17.66 26.94
CA PHE A 11 -3.10 18.87 26.41
C PHE A 11 -2.02 18.56 25.37
N PHE A 12 -1.06 17.69 25.70
CA PHE A 12 0.02 17.35 24.77
C PHE A 12 -0.44 16.50 23.58
N CYS A 13 -1.39 15.58 23.77
CA CYS A 13 -2.01 14.88 22.63
C CYS A 13 -2.74 15.87 21.70
N GLY A 14 -3.37 16.90 22.25
CA GLY A 14 -3.98 17.99 21.48
C GLY A 14 -2.95 18.74 20.62
N LEU A 15 -1.81 19.14 21.20
CA LEU A 15 -0.73 19.80 20.48
C LEU A 15 -0.16 18.91 19.36
N VAL A 16 0.08 17.63 19.65
CA VAL A 16 0.56 16.66 18.65
C VAL A 16 -0.46 16.48 17.51
N THR A 17 -1.76 16.47 17.84
CA THR A 17 -2.83 16.37 16.83
C THR A 17 -2.84 17.60 15.91
N ILE A 18 -2.70 18.81 16.48
CA ILE A 18 -2.61 20.05 15.69
C ILE A 18 -1.41 20.00 14.75
N LEU A 19 -0.23 19.62 15.24
CA LEU A 19 0.97 19.48 14.41
C LEU A 19 0.78 18.43 13.31
N SER A 20 0.21 17.28 13.65
CA SER A 20 -0.05 16.19 12.72
C SER A 20 -1.00 16.61 11.59
N CYS A 21 -2.13 17.27 11.92
CA CYS A 21 -3.06 17.81 10.94
C CYS A 21 -2.44 18.95 10.11
N TYR A 22 -1.58 19.79 10.71
CA TYR A 22 -0.84 20.83 9.99
C TYR A 22 0.07 20.21 8.92
N VAL A 23 0.89 19.23 9.30
CA VAL A 23 1.76 18.52 8.35
C VAL A 23 0.94 17.86 7.25
N ALA A 24 -0.17 17.19 7.59
CA ALA A 24 -1.05 16.56 6.61
C ALA A 24 -1.68 17.55 5.64
N TYR A 25 -2.20 18.67 6.15
CA TYR A 25 -2.83 19.69 5.32
C TYR A 25 -1.86 20.29 4.30
N TYR A 26 -0.60 20.54 4.68
CA TYR A 26 0.40 21.12 3.79
C TYR A 26 1.20 20.08 2.99
N THR A 27 0.91 18.78 3.14
CA THR A 27 1.51 17.75 2.29
C THR A 27 0.85 17.77 0.91
N PRO A 28 1.62 17.80 -0.19
CA PRO A 28 1.06 17.71 -1.54
C PRO A 28 0.25 16.42 -1.73
N ILE A 29 -0.91 16.52 -2.38
CA ILE A 29 -1.77 15.37 -2.70
C ILE A 29 -1.97 15.28 -4.21
N SER A 30 -1.68 14.12 -4.79
CA SER A 30 -1.94 13.84 -6.21
C SER A 30 -3.37 13.37 -6.40
N ILE A 31 -4.04 13.95 -7.41
CA ILE A 31 -5.38 13.55 -7.82
C ILE A 31 -5.25 12.71 -9.11
N PHE A 32 -5.31 11.39 -9.01
CA PHE A 32 -5.26 10.52 -10.19
C PHE A 32 -6.65 10.30 -10.80
N ASN A 33 -7.23 11.36 -11.34
CA ASN A 33 -8.58 11.32 -11.91
C ASN A 33 -8.71 10.43 -13.18
N SER A 34 -7.58 9.99 -13.76
CA SER A 34 -7.54 8.99 -14.83
C SER A 34 -7.61 7.54 -14.34
N ALA A 35 -7.37 7.29 -13.04
CA ALA A 35 -7.36 5.95 -12.45
C ALA A 35 -8.79 5.46 -12.17
N SER A 36 -9.51 5.07 -13.23
CA SER A 36 -10.93 4.65 -13.23
C SER A 36 -11.26 3.45 -12.34
N HIS A 37 -10.25 2.72 -11.86
CA HIS A 37 -10.40 1.56 -10.99
C HIS A 37 -10.01 1.88 -9.53
N ASP A 38 -9.43 3.05 -9.26
CA ASP A 38 -8.95 3.50 -7.94
C ASP A 38 -9.54 4.87 -7.58
N ASP A 39 -8.78 5.95 -7.66
CA ASP A 39 -9.14 7.28 -7.17
C ASP A 39 -10.42 7.79 -7.83
N ALA A 40 -10.43 7.77 -9.18
CA ALA A 40 -11.55 8.28 -9.96
C ALA A 40 -12.82 7.45 -9.74
N HIS A 41 -12.69 6.15 -9.46
CA HIS A 41 -13.81 5.29 -9.10
C HIS A 41 -14.51 5.80 -7.84
N PHE A 42 -13.74 6.01 -6.76
CA PHE A 42 -14.30 6.43 -5.49
C PHE A 42 -14.89 7.84 -5.55
N ILE A 43 -14.24 8.75 -6.28
CA ILE A 43 -14.71 10.12 -6.54
C ILE A 43 -16.02 10.10 -7.33
N SER A 44 -16.09 9.32 -8.41
CA SER A 44 -17.29 9.22 -9.24
C SER A 44 -18.50 8.69 -8.44
N GLN A 45 -18.28 7.67 -7.62
CA GLN A 45 -19.32 7.13 -6.74
C GLN A 45 -19.74 8.13 -5.65
N SER A 46 -18.80 8.88 -5.06
CA SER A 46 -19.16 9.90 -4.06
C SER A 46 -20.00 11.03 -4.67
N PHE A 47 -19.73 11.40 -5.92
CA PHE A 47 -20.52 12.42 -6.62
C PHE A 47 -21.91 11.91 -7.01
N SER A 48 -22.04 10.63 -7.33
CA SER A 48 -23.33 9.98 -7.53
C SER A 48 -24.15 10.00 -6.24
N LEU A 49 -23.54 9.61 -5.11
CA LEU A 49 -24.15 9.66 -3.77
C LEU A 49 -24.65 11.05 -3.41
N LEU A 50 -23.86 12.10 -3.67
CA LEU A 50 -24.25 13.49 -3.42
C LEU A 50 -25.46 13.94 -4.26
N LYS A 51 -25.67 13.34 -5.44
CA LYS A 51 -26.84 13.58 -6.31
C LYS A 51 -28.07 12.74 -5.92
N GLY A 52 -27.99 11.96 -4.83
CA GLY A 52 -29.06 11.05 -4.42
C GLY A 52 -29.16 9.78 -5.28
N GLN A 53 -28.18 9.54 -6.16
CA GLN A 53 -28.01 8.28 -6.87
C GLN A 53 -27.15 7.35 -6.01
N TRP A 54 -27.40 6.05 -6.00
CA TRP A 54 -26.68 5.13 -5.10
C TRP A 54 -25.17 5.04 -5.40
N LEU A 55 -24.70 4.15 -6.27
CA LEU A 55 -23.29 4.09 -6.69
C LEU A 55 -23.11 4.48 -8.16
N GLY A 56 -24.07 5.24 -8.69
CA GLY A 56 -24.17 5.61 -10.11
C GLY A 56 -24.92 4.56 -10.93
N GLU A 57 -24.88 4.73 -12.26
CA GLU A 57 -25.42 3.76 -13.22
C GLU A 57 -24.65 2.43 -13.15
N TYR A 58 -25.34 1.34 -13.45
CA TYR A 58 -24.73 0.01 -13.42
C TYR A 58 -23.87 -0.23 -14.66
N ASN A 59 -22.64 -0.68 -14.45
CA ASN A 59 -21.65 -1.10 -15.45
C ASN A 59 -20.60 -2.01 -14.79
N ASN A 60 -19.60 -2.44 -15.56
CA ASN A 60 -18.50 -3.28 -15.06
C ASN A 60 -17.64 -2.68 -13.94
N LEU A 61 -17.78 -1.40 -13.57
CA LEU A 61 -17.08 -0.76 -12.46
C LEU A 61 -17.96 -0.56 -11.23
N THR A 62 -19.29 -0.60 -11.33
CA THR A 62 -20.19 -0.14 -10.26
C THR A 62 -20.01 -0.87 -8.93
N LEU A 63 -19.81 -2.19 -8.93
CA LEU A 63 -19.70 -3.01 -7.71
C LEU A 63 -18.31 -3.64 -7.54
N ILE A 64 -17.27 -3.05 -8.12
CA ILE A 64 -15.93 -3.67 -8.11
C ILE A 64 -15.23 -3.62 -6.75
N LYS A 65 -15.61 -2.64 -5.92
CA LYS A 65 -15.00 -2.34 -4.62
C LYS A 65 -16.09 -1.96 -3.63
N GLY A 66 -15.81 -2.12 -2.35
CA GLY A 66 -16.76 -1.74 -1.31
C GLY A 66 -16.95 -0.21 -1.21
N PRO A 67 -18.16 0.27 -0.88
CA PRO A 67 -18.53 1.68 -1.05
C PRO A 67 -18.05 2.60 0.07
N ILE A 68 -17.38 2.07 1.10
CA ILE A 68 -17.10 2.78 2.35
C ILE A 68 -16.23 4.03 2.13
N TYR A 69 -15.23 3.96 1.24
CA TYR A 69 -14.40 5.12 0.96
C TYR A 69 -15.17 6.21 0.19
N SER A 70 -16.09 5.85 -0.70
CA SER A 70 -16.97 6.81 -1.37
C SER A 70 -17.90 7.51 -0.38
N PHE A 71 -18.49 6.78 0.58
CA PHE A 71 -19.22 7.40 1.69
C PHE A 71 -18.34 8.31 2.55
N PHE A 72 -17.10 7.93 2.78
CA PHE A 72 -16.14 8.78 3.48
C PHE A 72 -15.88 10.09 2.72
N LEU A 73 -15.72 10.05 1.40
CA LEU A 73 -15.59 11.26 0.57
C LEU A 73 -16.87 12.12 0.60
N VAL A 74 -18.06 11.52 0.65
CA VAL A 74 -19.31 12.28 0.85
C VAL A 74 -19.29 13.04 2.18
N LEU A 75 -18.84 12.41 3.26
CA LEU A 75 -18.70 13.08 4.56
C LEU A 75 -17.70 14.23 4.51
N VAL A 76 -16.58 14.07 3.80
CA VAL A 76 -15.61 15.14 3.56
C VAL A 76 -16.27 16.32 2.86
N THR A 77 -17.02 16.09 1.78
CA THR A 77 -17.73 17.15 1.04
C THR A 77 -18.78 17.85 1.89
N ILE A 78 -19.59 17.13 2.67
CA ILE A 78 -20.66 17.71 3.49
C ILE A 78 -20.10 18.49 4.69
N THR A 79 -18.99 18.03 5.28
CA THR A 79 -18.36 18.72 6.42
C THR A 79 -17.53 19.93 6.02
N HIS A 80 -17.19 20.05 4.73
CA HIS A 80 -16.28 21.07 4.18
C HIS A 80 -14.87 21.08 4.81
N ILE A 81 -14.50 20.02 5.54
CA ILE A 81 -13.16 19.86 6.09
C ILE A 81 -12.26 19.28 4.98
N PRO A 82 -11.07 19.86 4.71
CA PRO A 82 -10.14 19.32 3.72
C PRO A 82 -9.86 17.82 3.93
N LEU A 83 -9.89 17.03 2.86
CA LEU A 83 -9.71 15.56 2.91
C LEU A 83 -8.53 15.12 3.79
N GLN A 84 -7.37 15.76 3.62
CA GLN A 84 -6.17 15.42 4.39
C GLN A 84 -6.35 15.65 5.90
N ILE A 85 -7.00 16.75 6.28
CA ILE A 85 -7.29 17.06 7.69
C ILE A 85 -8.30 16.05 8.25
N PHE A 86 -9.37 15.78 7.49
CA PHE A 86 -10.43 14.88 7.94
C PHE A 86 -9.89 13.46 8.19
N GLN A 87 -9.08 12.96 7.26
CA GLN A 87 -8.44 11.65 7.38
C GLN A 87 -7.40 11.60 8.50
N GLN A 88 -6.55 12.62 8.63
CA GLN A 88 -5.54 12.69 9.68
C GLN A 88 -6.18 12.80 11.07
N ALA A 89 -7.22 13.61 11.22
CA ALA A 89 -7.97 13.74 12.46
C ALA A 89 -8.61 12.41 12.87
N LEU A 90 -9.23 11.68 11.92
CA LEU A 90 -9.81 10.36 12.20
C LEU A 90 -8.74 9.36 12.67
N TYR A 91 -7.56 9.38 12.05
CA TYR A 91 -6.42 8.56 12.47
C TYR A 91 -5.97 8.92 13.89
N CYS A 92 -5.78 10.22 14.19
CA CYS A 92 -5.45 10.71 15.53
C CYS A 92 -6.48 10.28 16.58
N ILE A 93 -7.78 10.35 16.28
CA ILE A 93 -8.85 9.88 17.18
C ILE A 93 -8.73 8.38 17.45
N SER A 94 -8.49 7.57 16.41
CA SER A 94 -8.34 6.12 16.55
C SER A 94 -7.14 5.76 17.44
N VAL A 95 -6.00 6.42 17.23
CA VAL A 95 -4.79 6.22 18.03
C VAL A 95 -5.02 6.72 19.45
N PHE A 96 -5.67 7.87 19.65
CA PHE A 96 -5.96 8.39 20.98
C PHE A 96 -6.82 7.42 21.81
N LEU A 97 -7.85 6.82 21.21
CA LEU A 97 -8.66 5.78 21.86
C LEU A 97 -7.84 4.53 22.22
N LEU A 98 -6.94 4.09 21.33
CA LEU A 98 -5.97 3.03 21.64
C LEU A 98 -5.12 3.43 22.84
N MET A 99 -4.61 4.66 22.86
CA MET A 99 -3.76 5.17 23.94
C MET A 99 -4.47 5.17 25.30
N LEU A 100 -5.72 5.60 25.37
CA LEU A 100 -6.52 5.54 26.60
C LEU A 100 -6.71 4.10 27.08
N THR A 101 -6.93 3.18 26.15
CA THR A 101 -7.07 1.75 26.45
C THR A 101 -5.80 1.17 27.05
N ILE A 102 -4.64 1.49 26.48
CA ILE A 102 -3.36 1.00 26.97
C ILE A 102 -2.99 1.66 28.31
N LYS A 103 -3.26 2.96 28.48
CA LYS A 103 -3.08 3.63 29.78
C LYS A 103 -3.88 2.99 30.89
N LYS A 104 -5.12 2.61 30.60
CA LYS A 104 -5.99 1.89 31.55
C LYS A 104 -5.42 0.52 31.92
N LYS A 105 -4.81 -0.20 30.98
CA LYS A 105 -4.30 -1.57 31.19
C LYS A 105 -2.91 -1.63 31.83
N LEU A 106 -1.99 -0.76 31.40
CA LEU A 106 -0.58 -0.83 31.79
C LEU A 106 -0.18 0.15 32.89
N ASN A 107 -1.04 1.14 33.20
CA ASN A 107 -0.88 2.11 34.27
C ASN A 107 0.55 2.69 34.41
N GLY A 108 0.86 3.72 33.61
CA GLY A 108 2.18 4.34 33.56
C GLY A 108 2.15 5.87 33.61
N PHE A 109 3.34 6.46 33.65
CA PHE A 109 3.51 7.90 33.56
C PHE A 109 2.92 8.45 32.26
N TRP A 110 2.20 9.57 32.32
CA TRP A 110 1.43 10.10 31.18
C TRP A 110 2.30 10.38 29.95
N LEU A 111 3.57 10.76 30.15
CA LEU A 111 4.50 11.08 29.08
C LEU A 111 4.78 9.90 28.14
N TYR A 112 4.83 8.66 28.64
CA TYR A 112 5.00 7.48 27.78
C TYR A 112 3.86 7.37 26.76
N TYR A 113 2.65 7.71 27.17
CA TYR A 113 1.49 7.67 26.28
C TYR A 113 1.52 8.82 25.28
N VAL A 114 1.99 10.01 25.67
CA VAL A 114 2.19 11.12 24.73
C VAL A 114 3.28 10.78 23.70
N ILE A 115 4.38 10.16 24.12
CA ILE A 115 5.44 9.73 23.21
C ILE A 115 4.92 8.69 22.22
N LEU A 116 4.22 7.66 22.70
CA LEU A 116 3.65 6.65 21.81
C LEU A 116 2.61 7.27 20.85
N PHE A 117 1.76 8.18 21.33
CA PHE A 117 0.83 8.92 20.50
C PHE A 117 1.57 9.68 19.38
N ALA A 118 2.61 10.45 19.74
CA ALA A 118 3.42 11.20 18.78
C ALA A 118 4.12 10.31 17.75
N LEU A 119 4.73 9.19 18.18
CA LEU A 119 5.37 8.24 17.27
C LEU A 119 4.39 7.63 16.26
N LEU A 120 3.13 7.40 16.67
CA LEU A 120 2.11 6.84 15.81
C LEU A 120 1.48 7.88 14.87
N THR A 121 1.15 9.09 15.37
CA THR A 121 0.40 10.10 14.60
C THR A 121 1.28 11.02 13.76
N LEU A 122 2.55 11.21 14.15
CA LEU A 122 3.51 11.97 13.34
C LEU A 122 4.27 11.09 12.34
N ASN A 123 4.01 9.77 12.30
CA ASN A 123 4.63 8.89 11.33
C ASN A 123 4.35 9.39 9.89
N PRO A 124 5.38 9.83 9.15
CA PRO A 124 5.23 10.42 7.81
C PRO A 124 4.52 9.56 6.80
N VAL A 125 4.58 8.24 6.98
CA VAL A 125 3.94 7.26 6.10
C VAL A 125 2.42 7.30 6.23
N MET A 126 1.89 7.74 7.37
CA MET A 126 0.44 7.84 7.62
C MET A 126 -0.21 9.10 7.02
N THR A 127 0.60 10.03 6.51
CA THR A 127 0.10 11.23 5.83
C THR A 127 -0.29 10.90 4.39
N ALA A 128 -1.51 11.27 4.03
CA ALA A 128 -2.05 11.06 2.70
C ALA A 128 -1.32 11.87 1.63
N ASP A 129 -0.91 11.21 0.54
CA ASP A 129 -0.39 11.83 -0.68
C ASP A 129 -1.24 11.52 -1.93
N ARG A 130 -2.29 10.70 -1.77
CA ARG A 130 -3.21 10.29 -2.83
C ARG A 130 -4.64 10.13 -2.30
N ILE A 131 -5.64 10.32 -3.15
CA ILE A 131 -7.05 10.06 -2.82
C ILE A 131 -7.32 8.54 -2.91
N ILE A 132 -6.86 7.81 -1.89
CA ILE A 132 -7.01 6.37 -1.82
C ILE A 132 -7.40 5.89 -0.42
N ARG A 133 -8.13 4.78 -0.39
CA ARG A 133 -8.77 4.18 0.79
C ARG A 133 -7.84 3.60 1.87
N ASP A 134 -6.57 3.38 1.56
CA ASP A 134 -5.63 2.62 2.42
C ASP A 134 -5.33 3.31 3.76
N TYR A 135 -5.38 4.64 3.80
CA TYR A 135 -5.22 5.40 5.03
C TYR A 135 -6.43 5.28 5.96
N LEU A 136 -7.65 5.40 5.41
CA LEU A 136 -8.90 5.17 6.16
C LEU A 136 -8.93 3.73 6.72
N TYR A 137 -8.49 2.77 5.91
CA TYR A 137 -8.42 1.36 6.29
C TYR A 137 -7.62 1.12 7.57
N THR A 138 -6.51 1.85 7.75
CA THR A 138 -5.67 1.75 8.96
C THR A 138 -6.38 2.30 10.20
N SER A 139 -7.07 3.44 10.09
CA SER A 139 -7.85 4.00 11.20
C SER A 139 -8.98 3.07 11.63
N LEU A 140 -9.69 2.48 10.66
CA LEU A 140 -10.77 1.52 10.92
C LEU A 140 -10.27 0.26 11.62
N PHE A 141 -9.09 -0.25 11.24
CA PHE A 141 -8.43 -1.35 11.94
C PHE A 141 -8.14 -1.01 13.41
N ILE A 142 -7.60 0.18 13.69
CA ILE A 142 -7.29 0.59 15.07
C ILE A 142 -8.57 0.74 15.90
N PHE A 143 -9.64 1.31 15.35
CA PHE A 143 -10.94 1.36 16.02
C PHE A 143 -11.46 -0.06 16.34
N PHE A 144 -11.39 -0.98 15.37
CA PHE A 144 -11.81 -2.37 15.56
C PHE A 144 -10.99 -3.07 16.66
N ALA A 145 -9.66 -3.05 16.56
CA ALA A 145 -8.78 -3.69 17.54
C ALA A 145 -8.95 -3.11 18.95
N THR A 146 -9.06 -1.78 19.04
CA THR A 146 -9.23 -1.07 20.32
C THR A 146 -10.56 -1.42 20.97
N SER A 147 -11.66 -1.34 20.21
CA SER A 147 -12.99 -1.63 20.72
C SER A 147 -13.16 -3.09 21.12
N LEU A 148 -12.69 -4.03 20.30
CA LEU A 148 -12.65 -5.46 20.61
C LEU A 148 -11.95 -5.73 21.94
N SER A 149 -10.82 -5.05 22.19
CA SER A 149 -10.01 -5.25 23.40
C SER A 149 -10.62 -4.67 24.69
N ASN A 150 -11.67 -3.85 24.57
CA ASN A 150 -12.38 -3.24 25.71
C ASN A 150 -13.71 -3.93 26.05
N ILE A 151 -14.23 -4.79 25.18
CA ILE A 151 -15.39 -5.62 25.47
C ILE A 151 -15.03 -6.59 26.60
N ASN A 152 -15.85 -6.58 27.66
CA ASN A 152 -15.64 -7.39 28.87
C ASN A 152 -16.88 -8.27 29.15
N ASP A 153 -16.88 -8.99 30.28
CA ASP A 153 -17.95 -9.92 30.66
C ASP A 153 -19.19 -9.25 31.29
N ALA A 154 -19.34 -7.93 31.13
CA ALA A 154 -20.55 -7.22 31.49
C ALA A 154 -21.64 -7.38 30.41
N THR A 155 -22.86 -7.05 30.79
CA THR A 155 -24.04 -7.00 29.89
C THR A 155 -23.81 -6.07 28.69
N VAL A 156 -24.46 -6.36 27.55
CA VAL A 156 -24.43 -5.53 26.33
C VAL A 156 -24.71 -4.06 26.62
N LYS A 157 -25.67 -3.74 27.50
CA LYS A 157 -25.97 -2.35 27.89
C LYS A 157 -24.74 -1.59 28.43
N LYS A 158 -23.88 -2.26 29.20
CA LYS A 158 -22.66 -1.67 29.74
C LYS A 158 -21.54 -1.59 28.70
N ASN A 159 -21.53 -2.51 27.73
CA ASN A 159 -20.56 -2.54 26.65
C ASN A 159 -21.07 -1.89 25.35
N LEU A 160 -22.22 -1.22 25.36
CA LEU A 160 -22.93 -0.78 24.15
C LEU A 160 -22.02 0.05 23.24
N GLY A 161 -21.31 1.03 23.80
CA GLY A 161 -20.37 1.85 23.02
C GLY A 161 -19.27 1.03 22.35
N TRP A 162 -18.70 0.05 23.05
CA TRP A 162 -17.63 -0.80 22.51
C TRP A 162 -18.15 -1.82 21.50
N VAL A 163 -19.31 -2.42 21.75
CA VAL A 163 -19.96 -3.37 20.85
C VAL A 163 -20.38 -2.67 19.55
N SER A 164 -20.98 -1.48 19.65
CA SER A 164 -21.34 -0.65 18.49
C SER A 164 -20.11 -0.23 17.70
N LEU A 165 -19.09 0.32 18.35
CA LEU A 165 -17.86 0.71 17.67
C LEU A 165 -17.17 -0.49 17.01
N CYS A 166 -17.12 -1.65 17.68
CA CYS A 166 -16.50 -2.85 17.15
C CYS A 166 -17.25 -3.41 15.92
N GLY A 167 -18.58 -3.51 15.98
CA GLY A 167 -19.39 -3.99 14.86
C GLY A 167 -19.33 -3.06 13.65
N THR A 168 -19.46 -1.76 13.87
CA THR A 168 -19.43 -0.76 12.81
C THR A 168 -18.04 -0.62 12.19
N SER A 169 -16.97 -0.57 13.00
CA SER A 169 -15.60 -0.51 12.47
C SER A 169 -15.20 -1.78 11.73
N LEU A 170 -15.65 -2.97 12.18
CA LEU A 170 -15.45 -4.22 11.44
C LEU A 170 -16.15 -4.18 10.08
N PHE A 171 -17.40 -3.72 10.03
CA PHE A 171 -18.14 -3.57 8.77
C PHE A 171 -17.43 -2.62 7.82
N MET A 172 -17.11 -1.40 8.29
CA MET A 172 -16.42 -0.40 7.48
C MET A 172 -15.06 -0.91 7.00
N PHE A 173 -14.29 -1.55 7.88
CA PHE A 173 -12.99 -2.15 7.52
C PHE A 173 -13.14 -3.21 6.42
N TRP A 174 -14.09 -4.14 6.58
CA TRP A 174 -14.29 -5.27 5.66
C TRP A 174 -14.72 -4.86 4.25
N TYR A 175 -15.46 -3.74 4.13
CA TYR A 175 -15.89 -3.17 2.85
C TYR A 175 -15.12 -1.91 2.45
N THR A 176 -14.00 -1.61 3.12
CA THR A 176 -13.04 -0.64 2.59
C THR A 176 -12.08 -1.33 1.64
N ARG A 177 -11.53 -2.50 2.01
CA ARG A 177 -10.57 -3.27 1.21
C ARG A 177 -10.91 -4.75 1.13
N GLU A 178 -10.60 -5.37 0.00
CA GLU A 178 -11.04 -6.73 -0.30
C GLU A 178 -10.23 -7.80 0.45
N GLU A 179 -9.01 -7.49 0.85
CA GLU A 179 -8.10 -8.41 1.54
C GLU A 179 -8.16 -8.33 3.08
N GLY A 180 -9.32 -7.92 3.62
CA GLY A 180 -9.60 -7.85 5.07
C GLY A 180 -9.35 -9.12 5.87
N VAL A 181 -9.09 -10.27 5.24
CA VAL A 181 -8.80 -11.53 5.94
C VAL A 181 -7.57 -11.46 6.83
N TRP A 182 -6.65 -10.50 6.64
CA TRP A 182 -5.43 -10.41 7.46
C TRP A 182 -5.70 -10.11 8.96
N ILE A 183 -6.90 -9.68 9.34
CA ILE A 183 -7.29 -9.55 10.76
C ILE A 183 -7.78 -10.87 11.37
N ALA A 184 -7.74 -11.99 10.63
CA ALA A 184 -8.18 -13.30 11.11
C ALA A 184 -7.61 -13.67 12.50
N PRO A 185 -6.32 -13.43 12.84
CA PRO A 185 -5.82 -13.70 14.18
C PRO A 185 -6.61 -13.03 15.31
N LEU A 186 -7.13 -11.80 15.09
CA LEU A 186 -7.98 -11.11 16.07
C LEU A 186 -9.39 -11.68 16.14
N LEU A 187 -9.95 -12.11 15.02
CA LEU A 187 -11.29 -12.70 14.96
C LEU A 187 -11.36 -14.05 15.70
N LEU A 188 -10.23 -14.75 15.85
CA LEU A 188 -10.14 -16.00 16.59
C LEU A 188 -10.11 -15.81 18.12
N VAL A 189 -9.77 -14.61 18.62
CA VAL A 189 -9.68 -14.32 20.06
C VAL A 189 -11.02 -14.58 20.79
N PRO A 190 -12.17 -14.07 20.31
CA PRO A 190 -13.49 -14.44 20.85
C PRO A 190 -13.74 -15.94 20.95
N LEU A 191 -13.37 -16.71 19.91
CA LEU A 191 -13.58 -18.15 19.83
C LEU A 191 -12.76 -18.90 20.88
N PHE A 192 -11.52 -18.47 21.10
CA PHE A 192 -10.66 -19.02 22.14
C PHE A 192 -11.24 -18.79 23.55
N PHE A 193 -11.72 -17.58 23.85
CA PHE A 193 -12.35 -17.29 25.14
C PHE A 193 -13.67 -18.04 25.32
N PHE A 194 -14.46 -18.19 24.26
CA PHE A 194 -15.68 -18.99 24.26
C PHE A 194 -15.40 -20.45 24.63
N TYR A 195 -14.38 -21.06 24.00
CA TYR A 195 -13.95 -22.42 24.29
C TYR A 195 -13.54 -22.58 25.77
N LYS A 196 -12.78 -21.62 26.33
CA LYS A 196 -12.32 -21.70 27.73
C LYS A 196 -13.41 -21.43 28.78
N ARG A 197 -14.38 -20.54 28.53
CA ARG A 197 -15.32 -20.04 29.55
C ARG A 197 -16.69 -20.74 29.61
N LYS A 198 -16.88 -21.87 28.93
CA LYS A 198 -18.11 -22.71 28.94
C LYS A 198 -19.42 -21.89 28.82
N ARG A 199 -19.83 -21.52 27.59
CA ARG A 199 -21.16 -21.06 27.08
C ARG A 199 -22.04 -20.05 27.88
N LYS A 200 -21.77 -19.70 29.14
CA LYS A 200 -22.62 -18.84 30.00
C LYS A 200 -22.07 -17.42 30.23
N SER A 201 -21.14 -16.94 29.40
CA SER A 201 -20.49 -15.64 29.55
C SER A 201 -21.23 -14.55 28.76
N ASN A 202 -21.44 -13.37 29.36
CA ASN A 202 -21.97 -12.20 28.65
C ASN A 202 -21.02 -11.74 27.54
N LEU A 203 -19.73 -12.08 27.64
CA LEU A 203 -18.75 -11.86 26.58
C LEU A 203 -19.21 -12.46 25.24
N PHE A 204 -19.78 -13.67 25.27
CA PHE A 204 -20.33 -14.32 24.08
C PHE A 204 -21.52 -13.55 23.50
N ILE A 205 -22.43 -13.08 24.36
CA ILE A 205 -23.57 -12.25 23.95
C ILE A 205 -23.08 -10.94 23.32
N ASN A 206 -22.08 -10.28 23.91
CA ASN A 206 -21.48 -9.08 23.34
C ASN A 206 -20.94 -9.33 21.92
N TYR A 207 -20.25 -10.46 21.71
CA TYR A 207 -19.75 -10.82 20.37
C TYR A 207 -20.86 -11.16 19.39
N ILE A 208 -21.96 -11.79 19.82
CA ILE A 208 -23.15 -11.96 18.97
C ILE A 208 -23.66 -10.59 18.51
N PHE A 209 -23.73 -9.60 19.41
CA PHE A 209 -24.17 -8.26 19.02
C PHE A 209 -23.20 -7.56 18.06
N VAL A 210 -21.88 -7.75 18.21
CA VAL A 210 -20.88 -7.28 17.23
C VAL A 210 -21.17 -7.87 15.84
N VAL A 211 -21.38 -9.19 15.77
CA VAL A 211 -21.72 -9.89 14.52
C VAL A 211 -23.07 -9.44 13.97
N LEU A 212 -24.05 -9.19 14.84
CA LEU A 212 -25.37 -8.70 14.46
C LEU A 212 -25.28 -7.32 13.82
N ILE A 213 -24.54 -6.38 14.42
CA ILE A 213 -24.33 -5.04 13.84
C ILE A 213 -23.64 -5.15 12.48
N PHE A 214 -22.55 -5.92 12.39
CA PHE A 214 -21.86 -6.17 11.13
C PHE A 214 -22.81 -6.73 10.05
N SER A 215 -23.64 -7.71 10.43
CA SER A 215 -24.55 -8.40 9.52
C SER A 215 -25.69 -7.50 9.07
N LEU A 216 -26.27 -6.70 9.98
CA LEU A 216 -27.33 -5.74 9.65
C LEU A 216 -26.82 -4.66 8.70
N LEU A 217 -25.64 -4.08 8.95
CA LEU A 217 -25.05 -3.08 8.05
C LEU A 217 -24.73 -3.68 6.67
N SER A 218 -24.19 -4.90 6.64
CA SER A 218 -23.96 -5.63 5.38
C SER A 218 -25.26 -5.88 4.62
N LEU A 219 -26.30 -6.34 5.33
CA LEU A 219 -27.61 -6.59 4.75
C LEU A 219 -28.24 -5.31 4.21
N SER A 220 -28.09 -4.17 4.90
CA SER A 220 -28.59 -2.88 4.42
C SER A 220 -27.98 -2.51 3.06
N VAL A 221 -26.66 -2.59 2.91
CA VAL A 221 -26.00 -2.31 1.61
C VAL A 221 -26.45 -3.30 0.54
N SER A 222 -26.53 -4.58 0.89
CA SER A 222 -27.00 -5.65 0.00
C SER A 222 -28.45 -5.44 -0.46
N LEU A 223 -29.34 -5.01 0.43
CA LEU A 223 -30.74 -4.71 0.11
C LEU A 223 -30.86 -3.48 -0.79
N VAL A 224 -30.08 -2.43 -0.54
CA VAL A 224 -30.06 -1.26 -1.42
C VAL A 224 -29.56 -1.66 -2.81
N ASN A 225 -28.49 -2.46 -2.91
CA ASN A 225 -28.03 -3.02 -4.19
C ASN A 225 -29.11 -3.87 -4.87
N LYS A 226 -29.92 -4.63 -4.10
CA LYS A 226 -31.01 -5.43 -4.67
C LYS A 226 -32.10 -4.54 -5.27
N ILE A 227 -32.45 -3.45 -4.58
CA ILE A 227 -33.48 -2.51 -5.04
C ILE A 227 -33.00 -1.70 -6.24
N THR A 228 -31.74 -1.24 -6.24
CA THR A 228 -31.20 -0.36 -7.29
C THR A 228 -30.70 -1.11 -8.52
N TYR A 229 -30.03 -2.26 -8.33
CA TYR A 229 -29.34 -2.98 -9.40
C TYR A 229 -29.88 -4.39 -9.65
N GLY A 230 -30.72 -4.93 -8.75
CA GLY A 230 -31.25 -6.29 -8.88
C GLY A 230 -30.38 -7.38 -8.26
N THR A 231 -29.23 -7.05 -7.66
CA THR A 231 -28.30 -8.03 -7.04
C THR A 231 -28.11 -7.83 -5.54
N TYR A 232 -27.93 -8.92 -4.80
CA TYR A 232 -27.54 -8.88 -3.39
C TYR A 232 -26.02 -8.70 -3.21
N SER A 233 -25.22 -8.78 -4.28
CA SER A 233 -23.78 -8.64 -4.17
C SER A 233 -23.39 -7.22 -3.77
N ILE A 234 -22.52 -7.11 -2.76
CA ILE A 234 -21.93 -5.82 -2.35
C ILE A 234 -20.67 -5.53 -3.17
N VAL A 235 -19.90 -6.57 -3.45
CA VAL A 235 -18.67 -6.51 -4.24
C VAL A 235 -18.69 -7.69 -5.21
N ASP A 236 -18.94 -7.42 -6.48
CA ASP A 236 -19.15 -8.47 -7.49
C ASP A 236 -17.86 -9.24 -7.83
N PHE A 237 -16.69 -8.66 -7.51
CA PHE A 237 -15.41 -9.38 -7.49
C PHE A 237 -15.42 -10.58 -6.52
N LYS A 238 -16.35 -10.58 -5.55
CA LYS A 238 -16.48 -11.67 -4.61
C LYS A 238 -17.51 -12.72 -5.05
N ASP A 239 -18.16 -12.55 -6.19
CA ASP A 239 -19.20 -13.46 -6.68
C ASP A 239 -18.63 -14.80 -7.14
N LYS A 240 -19.46 -15.84 -6.96
CA LYS A 240 -19.03 -17.23 -7.09
C LYS A 240 -18.57 -17.54 -8.52
N ASN A 241 -19.36 -17.18 -9.53
CA ASN A 241 -19.07 -17.58 -10.91
C ASN A 241 -17.86 -16.82 -11.46
N PHE A 242 -17.77 -15.50 -11.25
CA PHE A 242 -16.57 -14.74 -11.66
C PHE A 242 -15.29 -15.29 -11.03
N LYS A 243 -15.27 -15.53 -9.70
CA LYS A 243 -14.15 -16.20 -9.02
C LYS A 243 -13.80 -17.56 -9.61
N SER A 244 -14.82 -18.35 -9.92
CA SER A 244 -14.66 -19.71 -10.44
C SER A 244 -14.07 -19.68 -11.84
N VAL A 245 -14.50 -18.76 -12.71
CA VAL A 245 -13.93 -18.56 -14.05
C VAL A 245 -12.45 -18.21 -13.96
N ILE A 246 -12.08 -17.19 -13.19
CA ILE A 246 -10.67 -16.77 -13.06
C ILE A 246 -9.80 -17.90 -12.48
N SER A 247 -10.30 -18.62 -11.48
CA SER A 247 -9.60 -19.77 -10.91
C SER A 247 -9.44 -20.90 -11.93
N LYS A 248 -10.51 -21.30 -12.62
CA LYS A 248 -10.46 -22.40 -13.59
C LYS A 248 -9.49 -22.12 -14.72
N LEU A 249 -9.49 -20.89 -15.26
CA LEU A 249 -8.58 -20.48 -16.31
C LEU A 249 -7.11 -20.63 -15.89
N SER A 250 -6.75 -20.26 -14.65
CA SER A 250 -5.37 -20.40 -14.17
C SER A 250 -4.94 -21.84 -13.90
N ASN A 251 -5.90 -22.76 -13.78
CA ASN A 251 -5.67 -24.16 -13.46
C ASN A 251 -5.66 -25.11 -14.68
N ILE A 252 -5.93 -24.60 -15.89
CA ILE A 252 -5.79 -25.39 -17.12
C ILE A 252 -4.31 -25.79 -17.27
N LYS A 253 -4.02 -27.06 -17.51
CA LYS A 253 -2.64 -27.52 -17.74
C LYS A 253 -2.24 -27.26 -19.19
N THR A 254 -1.03 -26.73 -19.36
CA THR A 254 -0.34 -26.59 -20.65
C THR A 254 1.07 -27.17 -20.52
N ASN A 255 1.68 -27.50 -21.65
CA ASN A 255 3.07 -27.98 -21.71
C ASN A 255 4.09 -26.82 -21.74
N GLU A 256 3.62 -25.57 -21.69
CA GLU A 256 4.44 -24.38 -21.80
C GLU A 256 4.90 -23.91 -20.42
N GLN A 257 6.18 -23.49 -20.33
CA GLN A 257 6.68 -22.84 -19.13
C GLN A 257 6.08 -21.42 -19.04
N LYS A 258 5.34 -21.19 -17.96
CA LYS A 258 4.60 -19.95 -17.72
C LYS A 258 5.44 -18.96 -16.91
N PRO A 259 5.53 -17.67 -17.31
CA PRO A 259 6.17 -16.65 -16.48
C PRO A 259 5.49 -16.52 -15.11
N ASP A 260 6.26 -16.25 -14.06
CA ASP A 260 5.79 -16.23 -12.65
C ASP A 260 4.57 -15.32 -12.44
N HIS A 261 4.58 -14.15 -13.09
CA HIS A 261 3.58 -13.10 -12.90
C HIS A 261 2.35 -13.24 -13.81
N VAL A 262 2.36 -14.15 -14.77
CA VAL A 262 1.21 -14.40 -15.65
C VAL A 262 0.29 -15.40 -14.95
N PRO A 263 -0.96 -15.09 -14.60
CA PRO A 263 -1.85 -16.03 -13.93
C PRO A 263 -2.51 -17.00 -14.91
N VAL A 264 -2.76 -16.57 -16.15
CA VAL A 264 -3.38 -17.33 -17.23
C VAL A 264 -2.64 -17.01 -18.52
N SER A 265 -1.81 -17.94 -19.00
CA SER A 265 -1.01 -17.75 -20.22
C SER A 265 -1.88 -17.73 -21.46
N LYS A 266 -1.36 -17.18 -22.55
CA LYS A 266 -1.98 -17.29 -23.88
C LYS A 266 -2.36 -18.72 -24.27
N SER A 267 -1.48 -19.70 -24.03
CA SER A 267 -1.77 -21.12 -24.31
C SER A 267 -2.95 -21.66 -23.48
N GLN A 268 -3.07 -21.26 -22.21
CA GLN A 268 -4.23 -21.62 -21.38
C GLN A 268 -5.51 -20.99 -21.92
N ARG A 269 -5.46 -19.72 -22.37
CA ARG A 269 -6.62 -19.04 -22.96
C ARG A 269 -7.05 -19.69 -24.28
N GLU A 270 -6.12 -20.03 -25.17
CA GLU A 270 -6.45 -20.72 -26.42
C GLU A 270 -7.12 -22.08 -26.21
N LEU A 271 -6.63 -22.87 -25.23
CA LEU A 271 -7.32 -24.10 -24.83
C LEU A 271 -8.71 -23.80 -24.27
N ALA A 272 -8.86 -22.79 -23.42
CA ALA A 272 -10.15 -22.41 -22.86
C ALA A 272 -11.15 -21.97 -23.95
N TYR A 273 -10.70 -21.20 -24.94
CA TYR A 273 -11.50 -20.78 -26.10
C TYR A 273 -12.00 -21.96 -26.93
N SER A 274 -11.21 -23.05 -27.02
CA SER A 274 -11.60 -24.24 -27.78
C SER A 274 -12.74 -25.05 -27.14
N VAL A 275 -12.98 -24.86 -25.84
CA VAL A 275 -13.98 -25.63 -25.07
C VAL A 275 -15.12 -24.80 -24.51
N SER A 276 -15.01 -23.47 -24.52
CA SER A 276 -16.02 -22.54 -24.01
C SER A 276 -16.45 -21.55 -25.10
N PRO A 277 -17.57 -21.83 -25.79
CA PRO A 277 -18.18 -20.91 -26.73
C PRO A 277 -18.44 -19.51 -26.18
N ASP A 278 -18.85 -19.39 -24.91
CA ASP A 278 -19.09 -18.10 -24.28
C ASP A 278 -17.79 -17.33 -24.02
N LEU A 279 -16.72 -18.00 -23.55
CA LEU A 279 -15.42 -17.37 -23.39
C LEU A 279 -14.79 -16.98 -24.73
N TYR A 280 -15.01 -17.77 -25.78
CA TYR A 280 -14.52 -17.46 -27.13
C TYR A 280 -15.00 -16.08 -27.62
N LYS A 281 -16.19 -15.63 -27.21
CA LYS A 281 -16.71 -14.29 -27.53
C LYS A 281 -15.78 -13.18 -27.03
N LEU A 282 -14.98 -13.43 -25.99
CA LEU A 282 -14.05 -12.46 -25.41
C LEU A 282 -12.67 -12.45 -26.11
N LYS A 283 -12.38 -13.44 -26.97
CA LYS A 283 -11.06 -13.66 -27.58
C LYS A 283 -10.53 -12.43 -28.32
N GLU A 284 -11.38 -11.77 -29.10
CA GLU A 284 -11.00 -10.58 -29.88
C GLU A 284 -10.38 -9.50 -28.99
N TYR A 285 -11.04 -9.15 -27.88
CA TYR A 285 -10.52 -8.14 -26.96
C TYR A 285 -9.29 -8.64 -26.22
N LEU A 286 -9.32 -9.86 -25.66
CA LEU A 286 -8.24 -10.42 -24.85
C LEU A 286 -6.95 -10.66 -25.64
N GLU A 287 -7.05 -10.97 -26.93
CA GLU A 287 -5.88 -11.17 -27.77
C GLU A 287 -5.41 -9.89 -28.48
N SER A 288 -6.24 -8.84 -28.52
CA SER A 288 -5.83 -7.51 -29.00
C SER A 288 -4.75 -6.85 -28.13
N ASN A 289 -4.19 -5.74 -28.64
CA ASN A 289 -3.30 -4.87 -27.87
C ASN A 289 -4.11 -3.85 -27.06
N ASN A 290 -4.66 -4.31 -25.93
CA ASN A 290 -5.44 -3.48 -25.00
C ASN A 290 -4.56 -2.90 -23.86
N PRO A 291 -5.04 -1.86 -23.14
CA PRO A 291 -4.25 -1.17 -22.12
C PRO A 291 -3.72 -2.06 -20.99
N TRP A 292 -4.42 -3.16 -20.68
CA TRP A 292 -4.05 -4.08 -19.60
C TRP A 292 -2.74 -4.83 -19.88
N LYS A 293 -2.43 -5.12 -21.16
CA LYS A 293 -1.13 -5.68 -21.57
C LYS A 293 -0.02 -4.64 -21.41
N SER A 294 -0.29 -3.38 -21.78
CA SER A 294 0.66 -2.28 -21.61
C SER A 294 0.98 -2.04 -20.13
N PHE A 295 -0.02 -2.04 -19.25
CA PHE A 295 0.21 -1.91 -17.80
C PHE A 295 1.04 -3.07 -17.25
N SER A 296 0.76 -4.30 -17.70
CA SER A 296 1.54 -5.48 -17.32
C SER A 296 3.00 -5.36 -17.75
N CYS A 297 3.25 -4.98 -19.01
CA CYS A 297 4.58 -4.79 -19.59
C CYS A 297 5.39 -3.68 -18.90
N ASN A 298 4.73 -2.57 -18.51
CA ASN A 298 5.38 -1.47 -17.80
C ASN A 298 5.94 -1.86 -16.44
N VAL A 299 5.34 -2.87 -15.79
CA VAL A 299 5.78 -3.37 -14.48
C VAL A 299 6.69 -4.59 -14.63
N TYR A 300 6.35 -5.50 -15.54
CA TYR A 300 7.06 -6.75 -15.78
C TYR A 300 7.39 -6.89 -17.28
N GLN A 301 8.64 -6.59 -17.64
CA GLN A 301 9.10 -6.63 -19.03
C GLN A 301 9.03 -8.04 -19.65
N ASP A 302 9.15 -9.07 -18.82
CA ASP A 302 9.01 -10.49 -19.19
C ASP A 302 7.56 -10.91 -19.48
N VAL A 303 6.58 -10.04 -19.19
CA VAL A 303 5.14 -10.26 -19.42
C VAL A 303 4.62 -9.48 -20.63
N CYS A 304 5.48 -8.74 -21.35
CA CYS A 304 5.06 -7.96 -22.51
C CYS A 304 4.36 -8.83 -23.56
N GLY A 305 3.13 -8.47 -23.92
CA GLY A 305 2.26 -9.23 -24.82
C GLY A 305 1.25 -10.15 -24.11
N ASP A 306 1.37 -10.34 -22.81
CA ASP A 306 0.43 -11.07 -21.96
C ASP A 306 -0.01 -10.22 -20.73
N TYR A 307 -0.76 -10.83 -19.81
CA TYR A 307 -1.32 -10.18 -18.63
C TYR A 307 -0.61 -10.62 -17.36
N ALA A 308 -0.12 -9.66 -16.59
CA ALA A 308 0.31 -9.93 -15.23
C ALA A 308 -0.91 -10.06 -14.29
N GLY A 309 -0.72 -10.71 -13.15
CA GLY A 309 -1.82 -11.15 -12.29
C GLY A 309 -2.73 -10.02 -11.83
N GLY A 310 -2.17 -8.83 -11.57
CA GLY A 310 -2.93 -7.65 -11.17
C GLY A 310 -3.86 -7.07 -12.23
N TRP A 311 -3.75 -7.48 -13.50
CA TRP A 311 -4.49 -6.92 -14.62
C TRP A 311 -5.36 -7.90 -15.40
N PHE A 312 -5.09 -9.22 -15.33
CA PHE A 312 -5.85 -10.21 -16.10
C PHE A 312 -7.36 -10.19 -15.79
N MET A 313 -7.74 -10.10 -14.52
CA MET A 313 -9.14 -10.04 -14.11
C MET A 313 -9.85 -8.79 -14.67
N TRP A 314 -9.16 -7.66 -14.75
CA TRP A 314 -9.70 -6.44 -15.32
C TRP A 314 -9.88 -6.57 -16.84
N ALA A 315 -8.93 -7.20 -17.52
CA ALA A 315 -9.05 -7.51 -18.95
C ALA A 315 -10.28 -8.38 -19.25
N VAL A 316 -10.55 -9.41 -18.45
CA VAL A 316 -11.77 -10.25 -18.58
C VAL A 316 -13.04 -9.42 -18.40
N ARG A 317 -13.08 -8.52 -17.40
CA ARG A 317 -14.24 -7.65 -17.17
C ARG A 317 -14.44 -6.64 -18.30
N SER A 318 -13.38 -6.00 -18.78
CA SER A 318 -13.45 -5.09 -19.93
C SER A 318 -13.87 -5.81 -21.21
N ALA A 319 -13.39 -7.03 -21.44
CA ALA A 319 -13.83 -7.85 -22.56
C ALA A 319 -15.34 -8.15 -22.46
N THR A 320 -15.80 -8.53 -21.27
CA THR A 320 -17.21 -8.85 -21.00
C THR A 320 -18.12 -7.63 -21.18
N GLU A 321 -17.67 -6.45 -20.74
CA GLU A 321 -18.35 -5.15 -20.97
C GLU A 321 -18.43 -4.82 -22.45
N SER A 322 -17.34 -4.98 -23.21
CA SER A 322 -17.35 -4.68 -24.65
C SER A 322 -18.29 -5.57 -25.48
N LYS A 323 -18.78 -6.67 -24.90
CA LYS A 323 -19.81 -7.54 -25.49
C LYS A 323 -21.21 -7.30 -24.90
N GLY A 324 -21.39 -6.29 -24.05
CA GLY A 324 -22.68 -5.85 -23.51
C GLY A 324 -23.23 -6.66 -22.32
N PHE A 325 -22.45 -7.61 -21.79
CA PHE A 325 -22.92 -8.50 -20.72
C PHE A 325 -23.05 -7.81 -19.35
N TYR A 326 -22.48 -6.62 -19.19
CA TYR A 326 -22.60 -5.80 -17.97
C TYR A 326 -23.76 -4.79 -18.03
N SER A 327 -24.73 -4.98 -18.94
CA SER A 327 -26.00 -4.24 -18.94
C SER A 327 -26.83 -4.43 -17.65
N SER A 328 -26.67 -5.56 -16.96
CA SER A 328 -27.24 -5.82 -15.64
C SER A 328 -26.39 -6.84 -14.86
N PRO A 329 -26.50 -6.89 -13.51
CA PRO A 329 -25.81 -7.91 -12.71
C PRO A 329 -26.17 -9.35 -13.11
N ASP A 330 -27.45 -9.60 -13.35
CA ASP A 330 -27.93 -10.94 -13.71
C ASP A 330 -27.37 -11.40 -15.06
N SER A 331 -27.28 -10.49 -16.05
CA SER A 331 -26.65 -10.78 -17.35
C SER A 331 -25.17 -11.15 -17.19
N ALA A 332 -24.41 -10.40 -16.38
CA ALA A 332 -22.99 -10.67 -16.16
C ALA A 332 -22.80 -12.00 -15.41
N GLU A 333 -23.59 -12.24 -14.36
CA GLU A 333 -23.53 -13.48 -13.58
C GLU A 333 -23.93 -14.71 -14.40
N GLU A 334 -24.98 -14.61 -15.23
CA GLU A 334 -25.39 -15.68 -16.15
C GLU A 334 -24.29 -15.99 -17.18
N PHE A 335 -23.65 -14.96 -17.73
CA PHE A 335 -22.54 -15.13 -18.66
C PHE A 335 -21.34 -15.84 -18.02
N TYR A 336 -20.90 -15.42 -16.84
CA TYR A 336 -19.82 -16.11 -16.13
C TYR A 336 -20.22 -17.52 -15.69
N LYS A 337 -21.49 -17.75 -15.33
CA LYS A 337 -22.01 -19.08 -15.02
C LYS A 337 -21.87 -20.03 -16.21
N LYS A 338 -22.23 -19.60 -17.42
CA LYS A 338 -22.07 -20.41 -18.64
C LYS A 338 -20.62 -20.79 -18.87
N ILE A 339 -19.70 -19.81 -18.84
CA ILE A 339 -18.25 -20.07 -18.97
C ILE A 339 -17.78 -21.07 -17.89
N ASN A 340 -18.24 -20.88 -16.65
CA ASN A 340 -17.87 -21.73 -15.52
C ASN A 340 -18.32 -23.18 -15.76
N GLU A 341 -19.54 -23.40 -16.23
CA GLU A 341 -20.12 -24.72 -16.52
C GLU A 341 -19.46 -25.38 -17.74
N GLU A 342 -19.20 -24.64 -18.81
CA GLU A 342 -18.53 -25.12 -20.02
C GLU A 342 -17.11 -25.64 -19.71
N ILE A 343 -16.30 -24.83 -19.01
CA ILE A 343 -14.94 -25.23 -18.62
C ILE A 343 -14.98 -26.41 -17.65
N SER A 344 -15.92 -26.42 -16.70
CA SER A 344 -16.09 -27.56 -15.78
C SER A 344 -16.34 -28.86 -16.54
N THR A 345 -17.33 -28.83 -17.43
CA THR A 345 -17.74 -29.98 -18.23
C THR A 345 -16.59 -30.47 -19.12
N ALA A 346 -15.76 -29.55 -19.63
CA ALA A 346 -14.57 -29.90 -20.41
C ALA A 346 -13.47 -30.54 -19.56
N CYS A 347 -13.23 -30.07 -18.33
CA CYS A 347 -12.32 -30.71 -17.39
C CYS A 347 -12.83 -32.10 -16.97
N ASP A 348 -14.11 -32.22 -16.60
CA ASP A 348 -14.70 -33.44 -16.05
C ASP A 348 -14.76 -34.58 -17.09
N ASN A 349 -15.02 -34.24 -18.35
CA ASN A 349 -15.00 -35.19 -19.48
C ASN A 349 -13.60 -35.43 -20.05
N GLY A 350 -12.55 -34.83 -19.48
CA GLY A 350 -11.16 -35.00 -19.94
C GLY A 350 -10.84 -34.36 -21.30
N LYS A 351 -11.67 -33.44 -21.80
CA LYS A 351 -11.37 -32.67 -23.04
C LYS A 351 -10.15 -31.77 -22.89
N ILE A 352 -9.97 -31.21 -21.68
CA ILE A 352 -8.77 -30.48 -21.26
C ILE A 352 -8.33 -30.99 -19.90
N SER A 353 -7.02 -30.94 -19.61
CA SER A 353 -6.50 -31.34 -18.30
C SER A 353 -6.47 -30.15 -17.35
N CYS A 354 -7.01 -30.32 -16.13
CA CYS A 354 -7.14 -29.26 -15.15
C CYS A 354 -6.47 -29.67 -13.82
N LYS A 355 -5.94 -28.71 -13.06
CA LYS A 355 -5.45 -28.91 -11.69
C LYS A 355 -6.54 -28.58 -10.67
N PRO A 356 -6.65 -29.32 -9.55
CA PRO A 356 -7.47 -28.90 -8.44
C PRO A 356 -6.84 -27.65 -7.80
N ASN A 357 -7.66 -26.68 -7.41
CA ASN A 357 -7.20 -25.52 -6.68
C ASN A 357 -8.22 -25.15 -5.59
N ILE A 358 -7.69 -24.87 -4.42
CA ILE A 358 -8.45 -24.60 -3.20
C ILE A 358 -8.60 -23.09 -2.99
N ILE A 359 -7.66 -22.28 -3.49
CA ILE A 359 -7.59 -20.84 -3.23
C ILE A 359 -7.89 -20.07 -4.53
N SER A 360 -9.04 -19.41 -4.58
CA SER A 360 -9.40 -18.53 -5.71
C SER A 360 -8.38 -17.40 -5.86
N TYR A 361 -8.12 -16.99 -7.10
CA TYR A 361 -7.12 -15.97 -7.48
C TYR A 361 -5.65 -16.31 -7.20
N LEU A 362 -5.35 -17.45 -6.57
CA LEU A 362 -3.98 -17.92 -6.43
C LEU A 362 -3.66 -18.88 -7.58
N PRO A 363 -2.85 -18.50 -8.58
CA PRO A 363 -2.43 -19.44 -9.62
C PRO A 363 -1.55 -20.55 -9.01
N PRO A 364 -1.40 -21.70 -9.69
CA PRO A 364 -0.44 -22.71 -9.31
C PRO A 364 0.98 -22.11 -9.18
N LEU A 365 1.64 -22.39 -8.06
CA LEU A 365 2.94 -21.81 -7.74
C LEU A 365 4.07 -22.62 -8.40
N PRO A 366 5.09 -21.95 -8.98
CA PRO A 366 6.26 -22.64 -9.55
C PRO A 366 7.16 -23.24 -8.45
N ASP A 367 8.05 -24.17 -8.81
CA ASP A 367 8.92 -24.85 -7.83
C ASP A 367 9.89 -23.90 -7.11
N HIS A 368 10.35 -22.84 -7.80
CA HIS A 368 11.22 -21.80 -7.22
C HIS A 368 10.45 -20.71 -6.45
N PHE A 369 9.12 -20.84 -6.28
CA PHE A 369 8.28 -19.84 -5.62
C PHE A 369 8.75 -19.52 -4.20
N ILE A 370 9.16 -20.53 -3.43
CA ILE A 370 9.49 -20.37 -2.01
C ILE A 370 10.68 -19.41 -1.83
N GLU A 371 11.69 -19.50 -2.68
CA GLU A 371 12.87 -18.63 -2.62
C GLU A 371 12.50 -17.17 -2.88
N LYS A 372 11.73 -16.92 -3.95
CA LYS A 372 11.25 -15.58 -4.31
C LYS A 372 10.29 -15.02 -3.26
N TYR A 373 9.44 -15.86 -2.68
CA TYR A 373 8.55 -15.49 -1.58
C TYR A 373 9.33 -15.09 -0.33
N LEU A 374 10.32 -15.88 0.09
CA LEU A 374 11.13 -15.59 1.28
C LEU A 374 11.95 -14.31 1.10
N SER A 375 12.58 -14.11 -0.07
CA SER A 375 13.34 -12.88 -0.35
C SER A 375 12.43 -11.65 -0.34
N THR A 376 11.23 -11.77 -0.90
CA THR A 376 10.21 -10.70 -0.92
C THR A 376 9.64 -10.42 0.47
N PHE A 377 9.44 -11.46 1.27
CA PHE A 377 9.04 -11.34 2.67
C PHE A 377 10.11 -10.59 3.49
N ILE A 378 11.39 -10.94 3.32
CA ILE A 378 12.51 -10.24 3.97
C ILE A 378 12.58 -8.78 3.50
N ARG A 379 12.40 -8.51 2.20
CA ARG A 379 12.29 -7.13 1.67
C ARG A 379 11.17 -6.37 2.38
N GLY A 380 10.01 -6.98 2.55
CA GLY A 380 8.90 -6.35 3.26
C GLY A 380 9.19 -6.06 4.73
N ILE A 381 9.94 -6.91 5.44
CA ILE A 381 10.43 -6.59 6.79
C ILE A 381 11.26 -5.30 6.74
N ARG A 382 12.18 -5.14 5.78
CA ARG A 382 12.99 -3.92 5.63
C ARG A 382 12.15 -2.67 5.38
N VAL A 383 11.12 -2.78 4.55
CA VAL A 383 10.18 -1.69 4.26
C VAL A 383 9.43 -1.26 5.52
N ILE A 384 8.85 -2.21 6.29
CA ILE A 384 8.06 -1.85 7.49
C ILE A 384 8.95 -1.24 8.59
N PHE A 385 10.20 -1.68 8.72
CA PHE A 385 11.17 -1.09 9.66
C PHE A 385 11.82 0.21 9.18
N LEU A 386 11.37 0.77 8.04
CA LEU A 386 11.90 2.03 7.46
C LEU A 386 13.41 1.95 7.15
N PHE A 387 13.94 0.77 6.86
CA PHE A 387 15.36 0.64 6.51
C PHE A 387 15.66 1.24 5.14
N ASP A 388 14.69 1.18 4.22
CA ASP A 388 14.82 1.74 2.87
C ASP A 388 14.61 3.27 2.87
N THR A 389 15.15 3.99 1.89
CA THR A 389 14.90 5.43 1.72
C THR A 389 13.51 5.66 1.14
N MET A 390 12.68 6.44 1.81
CA MET A 390 11.32 6.76 1.34
C MET A 390 11.30 8.14 0.68
N SER A 391 10.59 8.23 -0.45
CA SER A 391 10.18 9.51 -1.02
C SER A 391 8.79 9.87 -0.50
N PHE A 392 8.63 11.10 -0.06
CA PHE A 392 7.36 11.66 0.42
C PHE A 392 6.77 12.68 -0.55
N THR A 393 7.22 12.61 -1.80
CA THR A 393 6.85 13.51 -2.88
C THR A 393 5.67 12.91 -3.64
N SER A 394 4.76 13.77 -4.06
CA SER A 394 3.54 13.35 -4.75
C SER A 394 3.69 13.68 -6.23
N GLY A 395 3.25 12.77 -7.09
CA GLY A 395 3.26 12.98 -8.55
C GLY A 395 2.31 14.11 -9.00
N PHE A 396 2.35 14.43 -10.29
CA PHE A 396 1.40 15.38 -10.88
C PHE A 396 -0.03 14.79 -10.85
N SER A 397 -1.02 15.67 -10.69
CA SER A 397 -2.44 15.29 -10.81
C SER A 397 -2.80 15.02 -12.27
N THR A 398 -3.67 14.04 -12.53
CA THR A 398 -4.12 13.69 -13.88
C THR A 398 -5.58 14.07 -14.08
N GLU A 399 -5.96 14.60 -15.23
CA GLU A 399 -7.36 14.86 -15.58
C GLU A 399 -8.13 13.57 -15.97
N SER A 400 -9.46 13.70 -15.97
CA SER A 400 -10.41 12.68 -16.44
C SER A 400 -11.34 13.29 -17.47
N TYR A 401 -11.91 12.46 -18.35
CA TYR A 401 -12.96 12.89 -19.27
C TYR A 401 -14.32 13.10 -18.57
N ILE A 402 -14.53 12.50 -17.40
CA ILE A 402 -15.85 12.45 -16.73
C ILE A 402 -16.03 13.57 -15.71
N THR A 403 -14.94 14.00 -15.06
CA THR A 403 -14.98 14.95 -13.96
C THR A 403 -13.76 15.86 -14.07
N SER A 404 -13.94 17.18 -13.97
CA SER A 404 -12.80 18.10 -14.05
C SER A 404 -12.00 18.07 -12.75
N LEU A 405 -10.68 18.32 -12.82
CA LEU A 405 -9.85 18.43 -11.62
C LEU A 405 -10.35 19.53 -10.69
N HIS A 406 -10.82 20.65 -11.25
CA HIS A 406 -11.40 21.75 -10.48
C HIS A 406 -12.60 21.30 -9.64
N GLU A 407 -13.52 20.53 -10.22
CA GLU A 407 -14.69 20.03 -9.47
C GLU A 407 -14.27 19.13 -8.30
N VAL A 408 -13.26 18.28 -8.50
CA VAL A 408 -12.72 17.42 -7.43
C VAL A 408 -12.08 18.24 -6.32
N GLN A 409 -11.28 19.24 -6.69
CA GLN A 409 -10.62 20.13 -5.74
C GLN A 409 -11.63 20.91 -4.90
N GLU A 410 -12.64 21.48 -5.55
CA GLU A 410 -13.70 22.24 -4.89
C GLU A 410 -14.50 21.38 -3.91
N LYS A 411 -14.99 20.20 -4.36
CA LYS A 411 -15.83 19.33 -3.53
C LYS A 411 -15.10 18.64 -2.39
N LEU A 412 -13.81 18.36 -2.54
CA LEU A 412 -13.00 17.73 -1.49
C LEU A 412 -12.19 18.74 -0.68
N ASN A 413 -12.36 20.04 -0.96
CA ASN A 413 -11.63 21.16 -0.38
C ASN A 413 -10.10 20.91 -0.38
N ILE A 414 -9.61 20.42 -1.52
CA ILE A 414 -8.19 20.13 -1.73
C ILE A 414 -7.54 21.35 -2.36
N ILE A 415 -6.54 21.89 -1.66
CA ILE A 415 -5.66 22.91 -2.22
C ILE A 415 -4.54 22.21 -2.99
N GLU A 416 -4.48 22.45 -4.29
CA GLU A 416 -3.43 21.91 -5.14
C GLU A 416 -2.06 22.47 -4.72
N ARG A 417 -1.17 21.57 -4.31
CA ARG A 417 0.22 21.85 -3.98
C ARG A 417 1.19 20.93 -4.71
N THR A 418 0.65 20.12 -5.63
CA THR A 418 1.39 19.24 -6.52
C THR A 418 2.00 20.03 -7.68
N PRO A 419 3.08 19.51 -8.31
CA PRO A 419 3.58 20.06 -9.56
C PRO A 419 2.47 20.11 -10.61
N THR A 420 2.33 21.23 -11.30
CA THR A 420 1.27 21.47 -12.31
C THR A 420 1.56 20.82 -13.67
N LYS A 421 2.77 20.28 -13.85
CA LYS A 421 3.19 19.48 -15.01
C LYS A 421 4.03 18.30 -14.53
N LYS A 422 4.26 17.32 -15.40
CA LYS A 422 5.34 16.33 -15.25
C LYS A 422 6.68 17.08 -15.28
N GLU A 423 7.04 17.69 -14.17
CA GLU A 423 8.35 18.33 -14.01
C GLU A 423 9.37 17.21 -14.09
N THR A 424 10.12 17.19 -15.18
CA THR A 424 11.36 16.45 -15.28
C THR A 424 12.26 16.99 -14.16
N GLU A 425 12.46 16.21 -13.10
CA GLU A 425 13.46 16.51 -12.09
C GLU A 425 14.72 16.96 -12.81
N ARG A 426 15.24 18.15 -12.54
CA ARG A 426 16.50 18.61 -13.09
C ARG A 426 17.59 18.23 -12.11
N PHE A 427 18.67 17.63 -12.57
CA PHE A 427 19.86 17.45 -11.75
C PHE A 427 20.86 18.58 -12.03
N LEU A 428 21.69 18.87 -11.04
CA LEU A 428 22.93 19.60 -11.15
C LEU A 428 24.00 18.75 -10.46
N ILE A 429 24.97 18.26 -11.23
CA ILE A 429 26.11 17.50 -10.74
C ILE A 429 27.37 18.29 -11.02
N SER A 430 28.22 18.44 -10.01
CA SER A 430 29.56 18.99 -10.17
C SER A 430 30.58 17.97 -9.69
N GLY A 431 31.69 17.87 -10.41
CA GLY A 431 32.74 16.91 -10.11
C GLY A 431 33.97 17.09 -11.00
N TRP A 432 34.80 16.06 -11.03
CA TRP A 432 35.97 15.98 -11.91
C TRP A 432 36.19 14.56 -12.41
N TYR A 433 36.85 14.44 -13.56
CA TYR A 433 37.17 13.16 -14.18
C TYR A 433 38.63 13.13 -14.63
N ILE A 434 39.36 12.09 -14.25
CA ILE A 434 40.72 11.84 -14.73
C ILE A 434 40.87 10.37 -15.09
N ASN A 435 41.47 10.10 -16.25
CA ASN A 435 41.89 8.77 -16.65
C ASN A 435 43.42 8.77 -16.86
N GLN A 436 44.13 8.04 -16.00
CA GLN A 436 45.60 7.93 -16.07
C GLN A 436 46.06 7.03 -17.23
N TYR A 437 45.20 6.13 -17.72
CA TYR A 437 45.51 5.18 -18.78
C TYR A 437 45.25 5.74 -20.18
N ASN A 438 44.25 6.61 -20.31
CA ASN A 438 43.96 7.36 -21.52
C ASN A 438 43.75 8.85 -21.17
N PRO A 439 44.79 9.68 -21.23
CA PRO A 439 44.71 11.08 -20.83
C PRO A 439 43.66 11.88 -21.60
N ASP A 440 43.38 11.52 -22.85
CA ASP A 440 42.45 12.27 -23.72
C ASP A 440 40.98 11.90 -23.51
N SER A 441 40.71 10.81 -22.79
CA SER A 441 39.35 10.39 -22.39
C SER A 441 38.66 11.49 -21.59
N TRP A 442 37.39 11.73 -21.90
CA TRP A 442 36.55 12.70 -21.21
C TRP A 442 35.16 12.16 -20.91
N VAL A 443 34.50 12.77 -19.92
CA VAL A 443 33.14 12.42 -19.55
C VAL A 443 32.11 13.11 -20.45
N CYS A 444 31.07 12.37 -20.84
CA CYS A 444 30.01 12.83 -21.69
C CYS A 444 28.65 12.20 -21.31
N ILE A 445 27.55 12.84 -21.72
CA ILE A 445 26.18 12.32 -21.51
C ILE A 445 25.78 11.51 -22.74
N LYS A 446 25.35 10.27 -22.55
CA LYS A 446 24.86 9.41 -23.63
C LYS A 446 23.53 9.91 -24.17
N THR A 447 23.43 9.97 -25.50
CA THR A 447 22.22 10.35 -26.22
C THR A 447 21.90 9.31 -27.29
N THR A 448 20.69 9.37 -27.87
CA THR A 448 20.29 8.50 -28.99
C THR A 448 21.15 8.70 -30.25
N LYS A 449 21.92 9.80 -30.34
CA LYS A 449 22.77 10.16 -31.49
C LYS A 449 24.28 10.07 -31.21
N GLY A 450 24.70 9.60 -30.03
CA GLY A 450 26.12 9.55 -29.62
C GLY A 450 26.35 10.14 -28.24
N CYS A 451 27.53 10.72 -27.99
CA CYS A 451 27.86 11.31 -26.70
C CYS A 451 27.94 12.84 -26.73
N LEU A 452 27.27 13.50 -25.79
CA LEU A 452 27.34 14.94 -25.60
C LEU A 452 28.45 15.27 -24.59
N SER A 453 29.59 15.76 -25.09
CA SER A 453 30.75 16.12 -24.25
C SER A 453 30.41 17.18 -23.21
N MET A 454 30.92 17.02 -22.00
CA MET A 454 30.74 18.01 -20.93
C MET A 454 31.75 19.16 -21.06
N PRO A 455 31.37 20.38 -20.66
CA PRO A 455 32.31 21.49 -20.56
C PRO A 455 33.40 21.17 -19.52
N ARG A 456 34.64 21.49 -19.88
CA ARG A 456 35.81 21.38 -19.03
C ARG A 456 36.03 22.69 -18.27
N ASN A 457 36.28 22.59 -16.98
CA ASN A 457 36.56 23.71 -16.09
C ASN A 457 37.94 23.54 -15.43
N ASN A 458 38.57 24.67 -15.11
CA ASN A 458 39.89 24.71 -14.47
C ASN A 458 39.94 23.90 -13.15
N SER A 459 40.98 23.10 -12.99
CA SER A 459 41.22 22.16 -11.90
C SER A 459 42.72 21.92 -11.65
N GLN A 460 43.49 22.99 -11.45
CA GLN A 460 44.93 22.91 -11.17
C GLN A 460 45.25 22.06 -9.93
N ASP A 461 44.36 22.08 -8.94
CA ASP A 461 44.43 21.26 -7.72
C ASP A 461 44.40 19.75 -8.03
N VAL A 462 43.50 19.35 -8.92
CA VAL A 462 43.34 17.95 -9.34
C VAL A 462 44.55 17.51 -10.18
N ALA A 463 45.02 18.36 -11.09
CA ALA A 463 46.23 18.13 -11.88
C ALA A 463 47.46 17.88 -11.01
N ASN A 464 47.64 18.70 -9.96
CA ASN A 464 48.76 18.59 -9.03
C ASN A 464 48.66 17.31 -8.17
N HIS A 465 47.45 16.94 -7.72
CA HIS A 465 47.22 15.75 -6.89
C HIS A 465 47.64 14.46 -7.62
N PHE A 466 47.32 14.36 -8.91
CA PHE A 466 47.65 13.19 -9.73
C PHE A 466 48.98 13.29 -10.48
N SER A 467 49.77 14.35 -10.24
CA SER A 467 51.04 14.61 -10.94
C SER A 467 50.90 14.66 -12.47
N MET A 468 49.81 15.25 -12.96
CA MET A 468 49.50 15.40 -14.40
C MET A 468 49.40 16.90 -14.76
N PRO A 469 50.53 17.60 -14.95
CA PRO A 469 50.55 19.06 -15.12
C PRO A 469 49.84 19.55 -16.39
N GLU A 470 49.65 18.67 -17.37
CA GLU A 470 48.92 18.93 -18.62
C GLU A 470 47.38 18.95 -18.44
N LYS A 471 46.83 18.43 -17.33
CA LYS A 471 45.39 18.21 -17.13
C LYS A 471 44.74 19.23 -16.20
N THR A 472 44.96 20.50 -16.52
CA THR A 472 44.45 21.66 -15.76
C THR A 472 42.96 21.93 -15.97
N GLU A 473 42.27 21.18 -16.83
CA GLU A 473 40.82 21.33 -17.08
C GLU A 473 40.07 19.99 -16.97
N SER A 474 40.03 19.47 -15.75
CA SER A 474 39.47 18.16 -15.41
C SER A 474 38.19 18.24 -14.57
N ARG A 475 37.65 19.43 -14.31
CA ARG A 475 36.35 19.63 -13.63
C ARG A 475 35.21 19.76 -14.63
N PHE A 476 34.01 19.35 -14.22
CA PHE A 476 32.79 19.52 -15.00
C PHE A 476 31.63 19.96 -14.11
N VAL A 477 30.65 20.62 -14.74
CA VAL A 477 29.32 20.87 -14.17
C VAL A 477 28.30 20.44 -15.21
N ALA A 478 27.43 19.50 -14.84
CA ALA A 478 26.40 18.96 -15.70
C ALA A 478 25.03 19.28 -15.09
N SER A 479 24.13 19.82 -15.92
CA SER A 479 22.73 19.95 -15.58
C SER A 479 21.86 19.39 -16.70
N GLY A 480 20.73 18.81 -16.33
CA GLY A 480 19.84 18.14 -17.28
C GLY A 480 18.63 17.53 -16.60
N GLU A 481 17.79 16.86 -17.37
CA GLU A 481 16.60 16.16 -16.87
C GLU A 481 16.99 14.80 -16.27
N SER A 482 16.40 14.36 -15.16
CA SER A 482 16.77 13.11 -14.46
C SER A 482 16.43 11.85 -15.27
N SER A 483 15.57 11.93 -16.29
CA SER A 483 15.12 10.74 -17.00
C SER A 483 16.20 10.17 -17.92
N ASN A 484 16.68 8.97 -17.57
CA ASN A 484 17.52 8.09 -18.41
C ASN A 484 18.87 8.67 -18.87
N ASN A 485 19.48 9.57 -18.09
CA ASN A 485 20.82 10.05 -18.40
C ASN A 485 21.91 9.07 -17.89
N GLU A 486 22.78 8.67 -18.81
CA GLU A 486 23.96 7.83 -18.57
C GLU A 486 25.23 8.67 -18.79
N PHE A 487 26.13 8.66 -17.81
CA PHE A 487 27.45 9.29 -17.88
C PHE A 487 28.43 8.25 -18.40
N CYS A 488 29.03 8.50 -19.56
CA CYS A 488 29.99 7.59 -20.19
C CYS A 488 31.34 8.28 -20.37
N ALA A 489 32.39 7.50 -20.59
CA ALA A 489 33.61 8.02 -21.20
C ALA A 489 33.39 8.11 -22.72
N ASP A 490 33.84 9.21 -23.34
CA ASP A 490 33.68 9.46 -24.78
C ASP A 490 34.38 8.43 -25.67
N ASP A 491 35.40 7.77 -25.14
CA ASP A 491 36.17 6.70 -25.77
C ASP A 491 35.58 5.29 -25.56
N ASN A 492 34.58 5.11 -24.70
CA ASN A 492 33.91 3.82 -24.47
C ASN A 492 32.46 3.96 -23.96
N LEU A 493 31.50 3.97 -24.89
CA LEU A 493 30.06 4.12 -24.60
C LEU A 493 29.37 2.85 -24.04
N ASN A 494 30.12 1.77 -23.85
CA ASN A 494 29.62 0.54 -23.24
C ASN A 494 29.80 0.52 -21.71
N ASP A 495 30.69 1.36 -21.17
CA ASP A 495 30.91 1.52 -19.74
C ASP A 495 30.37 2.87 -19.28
N CYS A 496 29.16 2.86 -18.73
CA CYS A 496 28.44 4.07 -18.34
C CYS A 496 27.82 3.94 -16.95
N ILE A 497 27.80 5.05 -16.21
CA ILE A 497 27.16 5.17 -14.91
C ILE A 497 25.79 5.82 -15.09
N LYS A 498 24.74 5.15 -14.62
CA LYS A 498 23.39 5.73 -14.62
C LYS A 498 23.28 6.81 -13.55
N LEU A 499 22.59 7.91 -13.85
CA LEU A 499 22.33 8.98 -12.87
C LEU A 499 21.72 8.45 -11.56
N GLU A 500 20.86 7.44 -11.64
CA GLU A 500 20.23 6.80 -10.47
C GLU A 500 21.22 6.10 -9.53
N GLN A 501 22.38 5.68 -10.04
CA GLN A 501 23.46 5.07 -9.26
C GLN A 501 24.30 6.11 -8.51
N ILE A 502 24.22 7.38 -8.92
CA ILE A 502 24.93 8.51 -8.31
C ILE A 502 24.06 9.05 -7.17
N VAL A 503 24.09 8.36 -6.03
CA VAL A 503 23.25 8.69 -4.87
C VAL A 503 23.90 9.76 -3.98
N ASN A 504 25.23 9.76 -3.86
CA ASN A 504 26.00 10.64 -2.98
C ASN A 504 27.27 11.17 -3.67
N ALA A 505 27.87 12.21 -3.08
CA ALA A 505 29.24 12.62 -3.39
C ALA A 505 30.21 11.46 -3.12
N GLY A 506 31.18 11.27 -4.01
CA GLY A 506 32.10 10.13 -3.93
C GLY A 506 32.77 9.81 -5.26
N SER A 507 33.67 8.82 -5.20
CA SER A 507 34.42 8.33 -6.36
C SER A 507 33.72 7.15 -7.02
N TYR A 508 33.63 7.18 -8.34
CA TYR A 508 33.10 6.11 -9.18
C TYR A 508 34.13 5.75 -10.24
N ASN A 509 34.23 4.47 -10.61
CA ASN A 509 35.10 4.05 -11.70
C ASN A 509 34.34 4.18 -13.02
N LEU A 510 34.92 4.88 -13.99
CA LEU A 510 34.37 5.05 -15.33
C LEU A 510 35.48 4.83 -16.36
N ASN A 511 35.39 3.76 -17.17
CA ASN A 511 36.37 3.37 -18.17
C ASN A 511 37.82 3.36 -17.66
N LYS A 512 38.06 2.78 -16.47
CA LYS A 512 39.34 2.76 -15.73
C LYS A 512 39.84 4.13 -15.23
N GLY A 513 39.11 5.21 -15.50
CA GLY A 513 39.31 6.53 -14.92
C GLY A 513 38.52 6.71 -13.62
N ILE A 514 38.90 7.76 -12.88
CA ILE A 514 38.24 8.19 -11.64
C ILE A 514 37.23 9.28 -12.00
N PHE A 515 35.95 8.96 -11.84
CA PHE A 515 34.83 9.90 -11.96
C PHE A 515 34.36 10.30 -10.56
N TYR A 516 34.78 11.49 -10.11
CA TYR A 516 34.50 11.95 -8.75
C TYR A 516 33.41 13.00 -8.74
N ILE A 517 32.44 12.83 -7.84
CA ILE A 517 31.31 13.74 -7.66
C ILE A 517 31.50 14.54 -6.38
N ASP A 518 31.62 15.87 -6.52
CA ASP A 518 31.70 16.81 -5.39
C ASP A 518 30.31 17.09 -4.81
N LYS A 519 29.30 17.25 -5.67
CA LYS A 519 27.94 17.62 -5.26
C LYS A 519 26.90 17.14 -6.26
N VAL A 520 25.76 16.69 -5.73
CA VAL A 520 24.55 16.37 -6.50
C VAL A 520 23.40 17.19 -5.92
N GLU A 521 22.76 18.01 -6.75
CA GLU A 521 21.54 18.72 -6.40
C GLU A 521 20.42 18.30 -7.35
N LYS A 522 19.27 17.93 -6.79
CA LYS A 522 18.06 17.62 -7.57
C LYS A 522 17.07 18.76 -7.37
N TYR A 523 16.75 19.45 -8.46
CA TYR A 523 15.80 20.55 -8.55
C TYR A 523 14.50 20.04 -9.18
N GLY A 524 13.40 20.05 -8.44
CA GLY A 524 12.10 19.54 -8.92
C GLY A 524 11.15 19.12 -7.81
N ASN A 525 11.62 19.03 -6.57
CA ASN A 525 10.73 18.96 -5.42
C ASN A 525 10.40 20.38 -4.96
N ASN A 526 9.12 20.75 -5.05
CA ASN A 526 8.54 21.87 -4.31
C ASN A 526 8.99 21.77 -2.84
N ASN A 527 10.05 22.48 -2.47
CA ASN A 527 10.76 22.39 -1.19
C ASN A 527 9.96 23.09 -0.08
N THR A 528 8.74 22.64 0.12
CA THR A 528 7.79 23.17 1.09
C THR A 528 8.27 22.85 2.51
N LEU A 529 7.96 23.74 3.45
CA LEU A 529 8.27 23.54 4.87
C LEU A 529 7.69 22.21 5.40
N SER A 530 6.51 21.81 4.92
CA SER A 530 5.87 20.54 5.27
C SER A 530 6.68 19.33 4.86
N LEU A 531 7.24 19.29 3.64
CA LEU A 531 8.12 18.20 3.20
C LEU A 531 9.43 18.15 4.00
N LYS A 532 10.02 19.31 4.34
CA LYS A 532 11.20 19.37 5.23
C LYS A 532 10.89 18.82 6.63
N ILE A 533 9.72 19.17 7.19
CA ILE A 533 9.25 18.65 8.47
C ILE A 533 9.01 17.14 8.37
N ARG A 534 8.30 16.67 7.33
CA ARG A 534 7.98 15.26 7.08
C ARG A 534 9.26 14.42 6.96
N ASN A 535 10.25 14.87 6.19
CA ASN A 535 11.56 14.22 6.06
C ASN A 535 12.34 14.19 7.37
N SER A 536 12.33 15.29 8.13
CA SER A 536 12.99 15.35 9.45
C SER A 536 12.36 14.36 10.44
N ILE A 537 11.03 14.34 10.52
CA ILE A 537 10.29 13.41 11.39
C ILE A 537 10.55 11.96 10.97
N TYR A 538 10.63 11.69 9.66
CA TYR A 538 10.94 10.37 9.13
C TYR A 538 12.27 9.84 9.66
N GLN A 539 13.32 10.66 9.56
CA GLN A 539 14.65 10.29 10.05
C GLN A 539 14.62 10.01 11.56
N VAL A 540 13.95 10.87 12.33
CA VAL A 540 13.80 10.67 13.79
C VAL A 540 13.09 9.36 14.10
N ILE A 541 11.93 9.10 13.49
CA ILE A 541 11.14 7.88 13.78
C ILE A 541 11.88 6.62 13.34
N LYS A 542 12.60 6.65 12.21
CA LYS A 542 13.46 5.55 11.75
C LYS A 542 14.47 5.13 12.82
N TYR A 543 15.26 6.08 13.33
CA TYR A 543 16.26 5.78 14.36
C TYR A 543 15.63 5.42 15.71
N VAL A 544 14.54 6.10 16.11
CA VAL A 544 13.83 5.77 17.34
C VAL A 544 13.28 4.35 17.30
N ASN A 545 12.59 3.94 16.24
CA ASN A 545 12.08 2.58 16.10
C ASN A 545 13.21 1.54 16.15
N LEU A 546 14.36 1.81 15.53
CA LEU A 546 15.53 0.93 15.58
C LEU A 546 16.08 0.80 17.01
N ILE A 547 16.23 1.90 17.74
CA ILE A 547 16.68 1.89 19.14
C ILE A 547 15.69 1.13 20.03
N LEU A 548 14.38 1.36 19.87
CA LEU A 548 13.33 0.66 20.63
C LEU A 548 13.32 -0.83 20.31
N LEU A 549 13.55 -1.22 19.06
CA LEU A 549 13.67 -2.62 18.65
C LEU A 549 14.87 -3.28 19.33
N LEU A 550 16.06 -2.70 19.23
CA LEU A 550 17.27 -3.22 19.88
C LEU A 550 17.08 -3.34 21.39
N THR A 551 16.49 -2.31 22.01
CA THR A 551 16.16 -2.32 23.44
C THR A 551 15.22 -3.48 23.78
N THR A 552 14.15 -3.67 23.00
CA THR A 552 13.20 -4.77 23.20
C THR A 552 13.89 -6.13 23.11
N VAL A 553 14.73 -6.35 22.11
CA VAL A 553 15.48 -7.60 21.92
C VAL A 553 16.44 -7.84 23.09
N VAL A 554 17.21 -6.83 23.49
CA VAL A 554 18.14 -6.92 24.62
C VAL A 554 17.40 -7.24 25.92
N LEU A 555 16.31 -6.53 26.21
CA LEU A 555 15.51 -6.79 27.41
C LEU A 555 14.89 -8.20 27.37
N PHE A 556 14.49 -8.70 26.21
CA PHE A 556 13.94 -10.05 26.07
C PHE A 556 14.99 -11.13 26.35
N ILE A 557 16.22 -10.94 25.86
CA ILE A 557 17.35 -11.86 26.07
C ILE A 557 17.86 -11.82 27.52
N ILE A 558 17.99 -10.63 28.11
CA ILE A 558 18.57 -10.46 29.44
C ILE A 558 17.59 -10.82 30.56
N ASN A 559 16.28 -10.61 30.37
CA ASN A 559 15.30 -10.76 31.44
C ASN A 559 15.31 -12.14 32.17
N PRO A 560 15.44 -13.30 31.49
CA PRO A 560 15.58 -14.59 32.17
C PRO A 560 16.72 -14.65 33.20
N PHE A 561 17.75 -13.82 33.04
CA PHE A 561 18.93 -13.78 33.92
C PHE A 561 18.80 -12.80 35.09
N ILE A 562 17.82 -11.87 35.07
CA ILE A 562 17.61 -10.90 36.15
C ILE A 562 16.57 -11.42 37.13
N LYS A 563 17.01 -11.94 38.29
CA LYS A 563 16.12 -12.55 39.31
C LYS A 563 14.98 -11.66 39.80
N LYS A 564 15.13 -10.32 39.77
CA LYS A 564 14.18 -9.34 40.31
C LYS A 564 13.11 -8.85 39.31
N LEU A 565 13.21 -9.22 38.04
CA LEU A 565 12.29 -8.78 36.99
C LEU A 565 11.47 -9.97 36.46
N ALA A 566 10.22 -9.70 36.09
CA ALA A 566 9.34 -10.65 35.42
C ALA A 566 8.73 -10.01 34.18
N PHE A 567 8.40 -10.84 33.19
CA PHE A 567 7.65 -10.39 32.04
C PHE A 567 6.25 -9.94 32.46
N ASN A 568 5.80 -8.82 31.91
CA ASN A 568 4.41 -8.43 31.94
C ASN A 568 3.63 -9.27 30.90
N VAL A 569 2.88 -10.26 31.38
CA VAL A 569 2.14 -11.22 30.55
C VAL A 569 1.16 -10.53 29.61
N ASP A 570 0.49 -9.47 30.07
CA ASP A 570 -0.46 -8.71 29.24
C ASP A 570 0.27 -8.03 28.08
N VAL A 571 1.44 -7.44 28.35
CA VAL A 571 2.28 -6.81 27.32
C VAL A 571 2.78 -7.84 26.32
N LEU A 572 3.25 -9.00 26.79
CA LEU A 572 3.71 -10.07 25.91
C LEU A 572 2.60 -10.59 25.01
N LEU A 573 1.39 -10.77 25.54
CA LEU A 573 0.22 -11.21 24.76
C LEU A 573 -0.15 -10.18 23.69
N ILE A 574 -0.19 -8.89 24.07
CA ILE A 574 -0.49 -7.79 23.14
C ILE A 574 0.57 -7.72 22.03
N MET A 575 1.85 -7.79 22.39
CA MET A 575 2.95 -7.80 21.41
C MET A 575 2.85 -9.00 20.48
N THR A 576 2.63 -10.20 21.01
CA THR A 576 2.52 -11.43 20.21
C THR A 576 1.37 -11.32 19.20
N MET A 577 0.20 -10.81 19.63
CA MET A 577 -0.93 -10.58 18.74
C MET A 577 -0.62 -9.54 17.65
N ALA A 578 -0.02 -8.41 18.02
CA ALA A 578 0.38 -7.37 17.07
C ALA A 578 1.42 -7.90 16.06
N THR A 579 2.39 -8.70 16.51
CA THR A 579 3.39 -9.35 15.65
C THR A 579 2.71 -10.34 14.69
N MET A 580 1.81 -11.19 15.17
CA MET A 580 1.08 -12.13 14.31
C MET A 580 0.28 -11.40 13.22
N LEU A 581 -0.38 -10.30 13.55
CA LEU A 581 -1.11 -9.48 12.57
C LEU A 581 -0.19 -8.87 11.51
N CYS A 582 0.94 -8.30 11.94
CA CYS A 582 1.92 -7.71 11.05
C CYS A 582 2.52 -8.77 10.10
N LEU A 583 2.91 -9.94 10.63
CA LEU A 583 3.45 -11.04 9.84
C LEU A 583 2.41 -11.63 8.88
N PHE A 584 1.15 -11.76 9.31
CA PHE A 584 0.10 -12.30 8.46
C PHE A 584 -0.27 -11.34 7.32
N ARG A 585 -0.31 -10.02 7.59
CA ARG A 585 -0.46 -8.99 6.55
C ARG A 585 0.70 -9.04 5.56
N LEU A 586 1.93 -9.08 6.06
CA LEU A 586 3.12 -9.17 5.21
C LEU A 586 3.15 -10.45 4.37
N ALA A 587 2.76 -11.59 4.95
CA ALA A 587 2.69 -12.87 4.23
C ALA A 587 1.74 -12.81 3.04
N ILE A 588 0.55 -12.24 3.23
CA ILE A 588 -0.43 -12.07 2.15
C ILE A 588 0.13 -11.13 1.07
N LEU A 589 0.77 -10.03 1.44
CA LEU A 589 1.32 -9.09 0.46
C LEU A 589 2.54 -9.64 -0.29
N ALA A 590 3.41 -10.39 0.39
CA ALA A 590 4.53 -11.07 -0.26
C ALA A 590 4.04 -12.13 -1.26
N LEU A 591 2.95 -12.83 -0.94
CA LEU A 591 2.30 -13.74 -1.87
C LEU A 591 1.79 -13.00 -3.11
N VAL A 592 1.05 -11.90 -2.91
CA VAL A 592 0.53 -11.05 -4.01
C VAL A 592 1.65 -10.49 -4.89
N ASP A 593 2.75 -10.04 -4.29
CA ASP A 593 3.92 -9.48 -4.98
C ASP A 593 4.55 -10.49 -5.95
N VAL A 594 4.74 -11.72 -5.48
CA VAL A 594 5.34 -12.77 -6.28
C VAL A 594 4.40 -13.31 -7.36
N THR A 595 3.08 -13.31 -7.12
CA THR A 595 2.13 -13.96 -8.05
C THR A 595 1.34 -12.99 -8.93
N SER A 596 1.35 -11.69 -8.66
CA SER A 596 0.33 -10.78 -9.23
C SER A 596 0.83 -9.41 -9.65
N PHE A 597 1.15 -8.55 -8.69
CA PHE A 597 1.58 -7.16 -8.90
C PHE A 597 2.37 -6.71 -7.67
N PRO A 598 3.20 -5.66 -7.73
CA PRO A 598 3.98 -5.18 -6.59
C PRO A 598 3.11 -4.94 -5.36
N GLY A 599 3.17 -5.87 -4.40
CA GLY A 599 2.28 -5.92 -3.24
C GLY A 599 2.99 -5.49 -1.96
N VAL A 600 4.30 -5.70 -1.90
CA VAL A 600 5.16 -5.23 -0.81
C VAL A 600 5.59 -3.80 -1.13
N GLU A 601 4.63 -2.90 -1.00
CA GLU A 601 4.81 -1.46 -1.14
C GLU A 601 4.33 -0.72 0.12
N GLN A 602 4.84 0.49 0.31
CA GLN A 602 4.53 1.33 1.47
C GLN A 602 3.02 1.49 1.70
N LEU A 603 2.28 1.76 0.64
CA LEU A 603 0.84 2.02 0.70
C LEU A 603 0.05 0.81 1.21
N TYR A 604 0.37 -0.39 0.74
CA TYR A 604 -0.33 -1.61 1.15
C TYR A 604 0.09 -2.09 2.55
N LEU A 605 1.28 -1.71 2.99
CA LEU A 605 1.81 -1.99 4.32
C LEU A 605 1.39 -0.97 5.39
N LEU A 606 0.55 0.03 5.06
CA LEU A 606 0.09 1.06 6.00
C LEU A 606 -0.34 0.53 7.39
N PRO A 607 -1.14 -0.55 7.52
CA PRO A 607 -1.52 -1.08 8.83
C PRO A 607 -0.36 -1.66 9.66
N CYS A 608 0.77 -2.00 9.03
CA CYS A 608 1.92 -2.60 9.70
C CYS A 608 2.77 -1.56 10.45
N TYR A 609 2.87 -0.33 9.96
CA TYR A 609 3.65 0.73 10.61
C TYR A 609 3.21 1.04 12.04
N PRO A 610 1.91 1.32 12.33
CA PRO A 610 1.49 1.52 13.70
C PRO A 610 1.67 0.27 14.55
N LEU A 611 1.51 -0.94 13.99
CA LEU A 611 1.77 -2.19 14.72
C LEU A 611 3.24 -2.32 15.13
N ILE A 612 4.20 -2.07 14.23
CA ILE A 612 5.63 -2.17 14.57
C ILE A 612 6.01 -1.14 15.62
N THR A 613 5.66 0.13 15.43
CA THR A 613 5.93 1.18 16.43
C THR A 613 5.31 0.81 17.78
N PHE A 614 4.10 0.26 17.78
CA PHE A 614 3.45 -0.21 19.00
C PHE A 614 4.17 -1.39 19.66
N ILE A 615 4.61 -2.39 18.89
CA ILE A 615 5.35 -3.57 19.39
C ILE A 615 6.67 -3.12 20.06
N VAL A 616 7.49 -2.34 19.34
CA VAL A 616 8.83 -1.96 19.84
C VAL A 616 8.72 -1.04 21.05
N PHE A 617 7.74 -0.13 21.07
CA PHE A 617 7.54 0.78 22.21
C PHE A 617 7.09 0.04 23.46
N LEU A 618 6.09 -0.85 23.35
CA LEU A 618 5.63 -1.65 24.49
C LEU A 618 6.74 -2.58 25.01
N GLY A 619 7.49 -3.18 24.10
CA GLY A 619 8.65 -4.03 24.41
C GLY A 619 9.74 -3.30 25.19
N SER A 620 10.05 -2.05 24.83
CA SER A 620 11.07 -1.27 25.50
C SER A 620 10.62 -0.65 26.83
N VAL A 621 9.34 -0.25 26.94
CA VAL A 621 8.85 0.56 28.07
C VAL A 621 8.14 -0.26 29.13
N PHE A 622 7.32 -1.25 28.74
CA PHE A 622 6.38 -1.92 29.64
C PHE A 622 6.61 -3.43 29.79
N MET A 623 7.56 -4.01 29.06
CA MET A 623 7.78 -5.46 29.05
C MET A 623 8.18 -6.02 30.41
N LEU A 624 8.93 -5.24 31.20
CA LEU A 624 9.45 -5.69 32.49
C LEU A 624 8.68 -5.05 33.63
N LYS A 625 8.30 -5.87 34.62
CA LYS A 625 7.79 -5.42 35.92
C LYS A 625 8.66 -5.97 37.03
N ARG A 626 8.76 -5.22 38.14
CA ARG A 626 9.36 -5.76 39.37
C ARG A 626 8.50 -6.91 39.88
N LYS A 627 9.17 -7.99 40.30
CA LYS A 627 8.50 -9.16 40.90
C LYS A 627 7.78 -8.81 42.18
#